data_AF-A0A0F9LFR5-F1
#
_entry.id   AF-A0A0F9LFR5-F1
#
_cell.length_a   1.000
_cell.length_b   1.000
_cell.length_c   1.000
_cell.angle_alpha   90.00
_cell.angle_beta   90.00
_cell.angle_gamma   90.00
#
_symmetry.space_group_name_H-M   'P 1'
#
loop_
_entity.id
_entity.type
_entity.pdbx_description
1 polymer ?
#
loop_
_entity_poly.entity_id
_entity_poly.type
_entity_poly.pdbx_seq_one_letter_code
_entity_poly.pdbx_strand_id
1 'polypeptide(L)'
;MGNKDHPFHAVAEMAAKRGLKDLKLKEERGGAYVRLYQNTPPLFFKHRNDPSDSFDRESFNDFKRILLSEDDCANGPEATVVLIRSLLEKFADYTPRRS
;
A
#
# COMPACT_ATOMS: atom_id res chain seq x y z
N MET A 1 17.07 -5.16 -17.89
CA MET A 1 17.01 -4.13 -16.84
C MET A 1 15.66 -3.46 -16.92
N GLY A 2 14.77 -3.76 -15.97
CA GLY A 2 13.43 -3.19 -15.92
C GLY A 2 13.11 -2.79 -14.49
N ASN A 3 13.93 -1.95 -13.88
CA ASN A 3 13.50 -1.15 -12.73
C ASN A 3 12.47 -0.15 -13.27
N LYS A 4 11.24 -0.61 -13.50
CA LYS A 4 10.11 0.30 -13.46
C LYS A 4 9.92 0.57 -11.98
N ASP A 5 10.43 1.70 -11.51
CA ASP A 5 10.27 2.14 -10.13
C ASP A 5 8.76 2.15 -9.82
N HIS A 6 8.31 1.15 -9.09
CA HIS A 6 6.91 1.04 -8.71
C HIS A 6 6.54 2.30 -7.91
N PRO A 7 5.38 2.96 -8.17
CA PRO A 7 5.04 4.24 -7.55
C PRO A 7 5.12 4.21 -6.02
N PHE A 8 4.87 3.04 -5.42
CA PHE A 8 4.93 2.85 -3.98
C PHE A 8 6.31 3.02 -3.34
N HIS A 9 7.41 2.89 -4.08
CA HIS A 9 8.74 3.20 -3.52
C HIS A 9 8.84 4.68 -3.14
N ALA A 10 8.50 5.57 -4.08
CA ALA A 10 8.49 7.01 -3.86
C ALA A 10 7.44 7.41 -2.80
N VAL A 11 6.27 6.77 -2.81
CA VAL A 11 5.23 6.99 -1.80
C VAL A 11 5.70 6.59 -0.40
N ALA A 12 6.37 5.44 -0.23
CA ALA A 12 6.88 4.99 1.07
C ALA A 12 7.92 5.97 1.64
N GLU A 13 8.88 6.40 0.81
CA GLU A 13 9.89 7.38 1.21
C GLU A 13 9.24 8.70 1.65
N MET A 14 8.24 9.14 0.89
CA MET A 14 7.53 10.38 1.15
C MET A 14 6.60 10.30 2.38
N ALA A 15 5.95 9.15 2.58
CA ALA A 15 5.13 8.88 3.75
C ALA A 15 5.95 9.01 5.03
N ALA A 16 7.15 8.44 5.06
CA ALA A 16 8.08 8.57 6.18
C ALA A 16 8.46 10.04 6.45
N LYS A 17 8.73 10.83 5.41
CA LYS A 17 9.02 12.28 5.52
C LYS A 17 7.81 13.09 6.02
N ARG A 18 6.59 12.66 5.69
CA ARG A 18 5.32 13.31 6.09
C ARG A 18 4.77 12.81 7.44
N GLY A 19 5.51 11.95 8.15
CA GLY A 19 5.17 11.47 9.49
C GLY A 19 4.39 10.16 9.54
N LEU A 20 4.08 9.53 8.40
CA LEU A 20 3.45 8.21 8.32
C LEU A 20 4.52 7.12 8.45
N LYS A 21 5.15 7.03 9.63
CA LYS A 21 6.26 6.09 9.90
C LYS A 21 5.82 4.62 9.96
N ASP A 22 4.54 4.38 10.23
CA ASP A 22 3.97 3.04 10.34
C ASP A 22 3.59 2.44 8.98
N LEU A 23 3.56 3.26 7.93
CA LEU A 23 3.36 2.80 6.55
C LEU A 23 4.64 2.18 6.03
N LYS A 24 4.60 0.88 5.78
CA LYS A 24 5.75 0.08 5.35
C LYS A 24 5.57 -0.36 3.91
N LEU A 25 6.70 -0.52 3.21
CA LEU A 25 6.75 -1.16 1.91
C LEU A 25 7.08 -2.64 2.10
N LYS A 26 6.34 -3.52 1.43
CA LYS A 26 6.73 -4.93 1.26
C LYS A 26 6.94 -5.19 -0.21
N GLU A 27 8.11 -5.74 -0.53
CA GLU A 27 8.50 -6.15 -1.86
C GLU A 27 8.82 -7.64 -1.86
N GLU A 28 8.32 -8.37 -2.84
CA GLU A 28 8.60 -9.79 -3.03
C GLU A 28 8.95 -10.11 -4.49
N ARG A 29 9.62 -11.26 -4.65
CA ARG A 29 10.02 -11.81 -5.95
C ARG A 29 10.81 -10.81 -6.81
N GLY A 30 11.71 -10.06 -6.18
CA GLY A 30 12.62 -9.12 -6.85
C GLY A 30 11.90 -7.96 -7.53
N GLY A 31 10.96 -7.31 -6.82
CA GLY A 31 10.28 -6.11 -7.31
C GLY A 31 8.99 -6.35 -8.09
N ALA A 32 8.67 -7.60 -8.40
CA ALA A 32 7.45 -7.93 -9.14
C ALA A 32 6.17 -7.73 -8.32
N TYR A 33 6.27 -7.74 -6.99
CA TYR A 33 5.14 -7.58 -6.07
C TYR A 33 5.47 -6.54 -5.02
N VAL A 34 4.89 -5.35 -5.17
CA VAL A 34 5.11 -4.23 -4.24
C VAL A 34 3.78 -3.87 -3.57
N ARG A 35 3.77 -3.81 -2.25
CA ARG A 35 2.60 -3.43 -1.44
C ARG A 35 3.00 -2.39 -0.41
N LEU A 36 2.13 -1.41 -0.19
CA LEU A 36 2.20 -0.59 1.03
C LEU A 36 1.29 -1.22 2.06
N TYR A 37 1.69 -1.23 3.33
CA TYR A 37 0.85 -1.76 4.39
C TYR A 37 1.12 -1.07 5.71
N GLN A 38 0.12 -1.13 6.60
CA GLN A 38 0.21 -0.68 7.97
C GLN A 38 -0.56 -1.67 8.86
N ASN A 39 -0.06 -1.92 10.06
CA ASN A 39 -0.64 -2.91 10.97
C ASN A 39 -1.84 -2.37 11.76
N THR A 40 -1.86 -1.06 12.04
CA THR A 40 -2.89 -0.41 12.86
C THR A 40 -3.29 0.92 12.22
N PRO A 41 -4.45 1.01 11.54
CA PRO A 41 -5.37 -0.10 11.22
C PRO A 41 -4.74 -1.10 10.25
N PRO A 42 -5.16 -2.39 10.25
CA PRO A 42 -4.60 -3.42 9.39
C PRO A 42 -5.08 -3.24 7.94
N LEU A 43 -4.33 -2.44 7.19
CA LEU A 43 -4.58 -2.09 5.79
C LEU A 43 -3.38 -2.42 4.92
N PHE A 44 -3.65 -2.90 3.70
CA PHE A 44 -2.65 -2.95 2.65
C PHE A 44 -3.19 -2.35 1.36
N PHE A 45 -2.31 -1.64 0.67
CA PHE A 45 -2.57 -0.98 -0.60
C PHE A 45 -1.87 -1.76 -1.70
N LYS A 46 -2.61 -2.00 -2.76
CA LYS A 46 -2.15 -2.66 -3.97
C LYS A 46 -2.43 -1.76 -5.16
N HIS A 47 -1.45 -1.59 -6.05
CA HIS A 47 -1.70 -0.88 -7.29
C HIS A 47 -2.59 -1.73 -8.20
N ARG A 48 -3.58 -1.13 -8.86
CA ARG A 48 -4.61 -1.86 -9.63
C ARG A 48 -4.02 -2.72 -10.74
N ASN A 49 -2.93 -2.27 -11.35
CA ASN A 49 -2.25 -2.96 -12.43
C ASN A 49 -1.28 -4.05 -11.93
N ASP A 50 -1.10 -4.19 -10.61
CA ASP A 50 -0.22 -5.22 -10.06
C ASP A 50 -0.83 -6.62 -10.17
N PRO A 51 -0.01 -7.64 -10.48
CA PRO A 51 -0.46 -9.02 -10.49
C PRO A 51 -1.05 -9.42 -9.13
N SER A 52 -2.12 -10.22 -9.18
CA SER A 52 -2.63 -10.94 -8.01
C SER A 52 -1.85 -12.24 -7.85
N ASP A 53 -1.47 -12.56 -6.62
CA ASP A 53 -0.69 -13.76 -6.29
C ASP A 53 -1.07 -14.26 -4.89
N SER A 54 -0.75 -15.52 -4.58
CA SER A 54 -1.00 -16.11 -3.28
C SER A 54 -0.33 -15.35 -2.14
N PHE A 55 0.77 -14.65 -2.44
CA PHE A 55 1.45 -13.73 -1.52
C PHE A 55 0.51 -12.74 -0.82
N ASP A 56 -0.46 -12.16 -1.55
CA ASP A 56 -1.40 -11.21 -0.95
C ASP A 56 -2.20 -11.88 0.18
N ARG A 57 -2.61 -13.14 -0.02
CA ARG A 57 -3.32 -13.91 0.99
C ARG A 57 -2.40 -14.35 2.12
N GLU A 58 -1.20 -14.82 1.81
CA GLU A 58 -0.25 -15.32 2.80
C GLU A 58 0.25 -14.23 3.75
N SER A 59 0.49 -13.02 3.24
CA SER A 59 1.02 -11.91 4.04
C SER A 59 -0.03 -10.98 4.62
N PHE A 60 -1.22 -10.89 4.00
CA PHE A 60 -2.22 -9.87 4.32
C PHE A 60 -3.62 -10.45 4.56
N ASN A 61 -3.74 -11.73 4.94
CA ASN A 61 -5.03 -12.38 5.20
C ASN A 61 -5.93 -11.59 6.15
N ASP A 62 -5.33 -11.02 7.21
CA ASP A 62 -6.04 -10.28 8.25
C ASP A 62 -6.05 -8.77 7.98
N PHE A 63 -5.71 -8.31 6.77
CA PHE A 63 -5.67 -6.89 6.41
C PHE A 63 -6.76 -6.58 5.38
N LYS A 64 -7.32 -5.38 5.46
CA LYS A 64 -8.21 -4.90 4.41
C LYS A 64 -7.40 -4.42 3.21
N ARG A 65 -7.70 -5.03 2.05
CA ARG A 65 -7.15 -4.63 0.75
C ARG A 65 -7.78 -3.34 0.26
N ILE A 66 -6.95 -2.37 -0.09
CA ILE A 66 -7.33 -1.16 -0.82
C ILE A 66 -6.63 -1.17 -2.17
N LEU A 67 -7.40 -1.04 -3.25
CA LEU A 67 -6.86 -0.93 -4.61
C LEU A 67 -6.70 0.54 -4.95
N LEU A 68 -5.48 0.95 -5.29
CA LEU A 68 -5.19 2.28 -5.83
C LEU A 68 -5.07 2.16 -7.35
N SER A 69 -5.88 2.93 -8.06
CA SER A 69 -5.81 3.04 -9.51
C SER A 69 -4.56 3.80 -9.97
N GLU A 70 -4.32 3.79 -11.28
CA GLU A 70 -3.28 4.62 -11.88
C GLU A 70 -3.56 6.11 -11.64
N ASP A 71 -4.83 6.54 -11.75
CA ASP A 71 -5.24 7.93 -11.50
C ASP A 71 -5.00 8.36 -10.04
N ASP A 72 -5.22 7.46 -9.07
CA ASP A 72 -4.91 7.70 -7.65
C ASP A 72 -3.41 7.95 -7.41
N CYS A 73 -2.55 7.44 -8.30
CA CYS A 73 -1.10 7.58 -8.26
C CYS A 73 -0.56 8.62 -9.24
N ALA A 74 -1.38 9.12 -10.17
CA ALA A 74 -0.94 9.98 -11.27
C ALA A 74 -0.50 11.38 -10.82
N ASN A 75 -1.07 11.88 -9.72
CA ASN A 75 -0.74 13.20 -9.16
C ASN A 75 0.56 13.20 -8.34
N GLY A 76 1.33 12.10 -8.40
CA GLY A 76 2.62 11.96 -7.74
C GLY A 76 2.53 11.53 -6.29
N PRO A 77 3.69 11.22 -5.67
CA PRO A 77 3.74 10.59 -4.36
C PRO A 77 3.14 11.44 -3.24
N GLU A 78 3.16 12.78 -3.35
CA GLU A 78 2.59 13.65 -2.30
C GLU A 78 1.08 13.50 -2.22
N ALA A 79 0.41 13.58 -3.37
CA ALA A 79 -1.03 13.40 -3.45
C ALA A 79 -1.43 11.99 -3.01
N THR A 80 -0.68 10.97 -3.41
CA THR A 80 -0.94 9.58 -3.00
C THR A 80 -0.76 9.39 -1.49
N VAL A 81 0.24 10.02 -0.86
CA VAL A 81 0.40 9.97 0.61
C VAL A 81 -0.80 10.63 1.31
N VAL A 82 -1.31 11.75 0.81
CA VAL A 82 -2.50 12.40 1.38
C VAL A 82 -3.71 11.47 1.27
N LEU A 83 -3.91 10.85 0.11
CA LEU A 83 -4.97 9.87 -0.11
C LEU A 83 -4.85 8.68 0.86
N ILE A 84 -3.65 8.09 0.99
CA ILE A 84 -3.39 6.98 1.91
C ILE A 84 -3.70 7.40 3.34
N ARG A 85 -3.30 8.60 3.78
CA ARG A 85 -3.61 9.10 5.11
C ARG A 85 -5.12 9.18 5.34
N SER A 86 -5.87 9.76 4.41
CA SER A 86 -7.33 9.81 4.52
C SER A 86 -7.98 8.42 4.54
N LEU A 87 -7.41 7.44 3.85
CA LEU A 87 -7.87 6.04 3.89
C LEU A 87 -7.56 5.36 5.23
N LEU A 88 -6.37 5.60 5.79
CA LEU A 88 -6.01 5.12 7.13
C LEU A 88 -6.95 5.69 8.20
N GLU A 89 -7.27 6.99 8.12
CA GLU A 89 -8.23 7.64 9.01
C GLU A 89 -9.65 7.06 8.83
N LYS A 90 -10.10 6.91 7.57
CA LYS A 90 -11.42 6.34 7.24
C LYS A 90 -11.60 4.92 7.76
N PHE A 91 -10.52 4.14 7.84
CA PHE A 91 -10.54 2.74 8.28
C PHE A 91 -9.89 2.55 9.65
N ALA A 92 -9.76 3.60 10.46
CA ALA A 92 -9.16 3.52 11.79
C ALA A 92 -9.80 2.43 12.68
N ASP A 93 -11.12 2.26 12.58
CA ASP A 93 -11.90 1.27 13.34
C ASP A 93 -12.03 -0.08 12.63
N TYR A 94 -11.27 -0.32 11.55
CA TYR A 94 -11.34 -1.59 10.83
C TYR A 94 -10.85 -2.74 11.72
N THR A 95 -11.76 -3.66 12.03
CA THR A 95 -11.48 -4.92 12.70
C THR A 95 -11.57 -6.06 11.68
N PRO A 96 -10.51 -6.86 11.49
CA PRO A 96 -10.55 -8.03 10.62
C PRO A 96 -11.63 -8.99 11.11
N ARG A 97 -12.66 -9.22 10.30
CA ARG A 97 -13.62 -10.29 10.57
C ARG A 97 -12.99 -11.60 10.13
N ARG A 98 -12.38 -12.32 11.07
CA ARG A 98 -12.08 -13.74 10.88
C ARG A 98 -13.42 -14.44 10.61
N SER A 99 -13.58 -14.93 9.38
CA SER A 99 -14.65 -15.86 9.02
C SER A 99 -14.12 -17.27 9.16
#